data_AF-A0AB72X7D3-F1
#
_entry.id   AF-A0AB72X7D3-F1
#
_cell.length_a   1.000
_cell.length_b   1.000
_cell.length_c   1.000
_cell.angle_alpha   90.00
_cell.angle_beta   90.00
_cell.angle_gamma   90.00
#
_symmetry.space_group_name_H-M   'P 1'
#
loop_
_entity.id
_entity.type
_entity.pdbx_description
1 polymer ?
#
loop_
_entity_poly.entity_id
_entity_poly.type
_entity_poly.pdbx_seq_one_letter_code
_entity_poly.pdbx_strand_id
1 'polypeptide(L)'
;MSKLLCTCGNTIRDNTSSLPYKAAFLKDVDCEPFSDWFVGEIQSYVTAVEQGEVHRWLLDRGYSEEYIALGLDHGNLLHDHIHGQFIALRRTAYECTACGRLHMETAKDNSFVTYTPGSAGKKGVFATKSEE
;
A
#
# COMPACT_ATOMS: atom_id res chain seq x y z
N MET A 1 11.03 3.95 -9.17
CA MET A 1 10.71 5.35 -9.51
C MET A 1 9.79 5.36 -10.71
N SER A 2 8.55 5.80 -10.57
CA SER A 2 7.62 5.89 -11.69
C SER A 2 7.32 7.37 -12.01
N LYS A 3 7.05 7.64 -13.29
CA LYS A 3 6.55 8.93 -13.76
C LYS A 3 5.29 8.65 -14.56
N LEU A 4 4.22 9.37 -14.24
CA LEU A 4 2.95 9.27 -14.95
C LEU A 4 2.67 10.61 -15.65
N LEU A 5 2.50 10.59 -16.97
CA LEU A 5 2.13 11.77 -17.73
C LEU A 5 0.61 11.94 -17.70
N CYS A 6 0.13 13.05 -17.17
CA CYS A 6 -1.28 13.43 -17.25
C CYS A 6 -1.59 14.03 -18.62
N THR A 7 -2.82 13.86 -19.10
CA THR A 7 -3.28 14.41 -20.38
C THR A 7 -3.30 15.94 -20.45
N CYS A 8 -3.19 16.63 -19.31
CA CYS A 8 -2.96 18.08 -19.27
C CYS A 8 -1.49 18.50 -19.50
N GLY A 9 -0.58 17.54 -19.67
CA GLY A 9 0.86 17.77 -19.84
C GLY A 9 1.66 17.75 -18.53
N ASN A 10 1.01 17.75 -17.36
CA ASN A 10 1.71 17.66 -16.08
C ASN A 10 2.29 16.26 -15.82
N THR A 11 3.50 16.19 -15.28
CA THR A 11 4.13 14.93 -14.86
C THR A 11 3.90 14.71 -13.37
N ILE A 12 3.22 13.61 -13.03
CA ILE A 12 3.08 13.13 -11.65
C ILE A 12 4.30 12.27 -11.33
N ARG A 13 4.96 12.55 -10.21
CA ARG A 13 6.21 11.88 -9.79
C ARG A 13 5.94 10.99 -8.59
N ASP A 14 6.39 9.75 -8.66
CA ASP A 14 6.38 8.83 -7.53
C ASP A 14 7.82 8.45 -7.16
N ASN A 15 8.46 9.34 -6.40
CA ASN A 15 9.87 9.26 -6.02
C ASN A 15 10.11 9.20 -4.51
N THR A 16 9.10 9.49 -3.69
CA THR A 16 9.18 9.43 -2.22
C THR A 16 7.91 8.81 -1.64
N SER A 17 7.98 8.39 -0.38
CA SER A 17 6.81 8.00 0.41
C SER A 17 5.97 9.22 0.80
N SER A 18 4.73 8.97 1.26
CA SER A 18 3.85 9.99 1.87
C SER A 18 3.55 11.20 0.98
N LEU A 19 3.33 10.97 -0.31
CA LEU A 19 2.99 12.03 -1.25
C LEU A 19 1.54 12.51 -1.05
N PRO A 20 1.27 13.83 -0.95
CA PRO A 20 -0.06 14.38 -0.64
C PRO A 20 -1.06 14.26 -1.79
N TYR A 21 -0.64 13.73 -2.92
CA TYR A 21 -1.45 13.47 -4.11
C TYR A 21 -1.45 11.98 -4.48
N LYS A 22 -0.94 11.10 -3.60
CA LYS A 22 -0.94 9.65 -3.77
C LYS A 22 -1.85 9.04 -2.71
N ALA A 23 -2.69 8.11 -3.13
CA ALA A 23 -3.52 7.32 -2.25
C ALA A 23 -3.32 5.83 -2.53
N ALA A 24 -3.56 5.02 -1.50
CA ALA A 24 -3.78 3.60 -1.64
C ALA A 24 -5.25 3.31 -1.31
N PHE A 25 -5.87 2.40 -2.06
CA PHE A 25 -7.23 1.96 -1.78
C PHE A 25 -7.31 0.44 -1.79
N LEU A 26 -8.09 -0.12 -0.88
CA LEU A 26 -8.54 -1.50 -0.95
C LEU A 26 -9.96 -1.51 -1.52
N LYS A 27 -10.27 -2.55 -2.29
CA LYS A 27 -11.65 -2.81 -2.68
C LYS A 27 -12.39 -3.27 -1.44
N ASP A 28 -13.65 -2.84 -1.31
CA ASP A 28 -14.51 -3.20 -0.18
C ASP A 28 -14.56 -4.72 0.05
N VAL A 29 -14.65 -5.49 -1.05
CA VAL A 29 -14.64 -6.97 -1.03
C VAL A 29 -13.37 -7.59 -0.44
N ASP A 30 -12.26 -6.84 -0.37
CA ASP A 30 -11.00 -7.29 0.21
C ASP A 30 -10.78 -6.75 1.63
N CYS A 31 -11.60 -5.79 2.11
CA CYS A 31 -11.41 -5.15 3.41
C CYS A 31 -11.60 -6.14 4.57
N GLU A 32 -12.76 -6.81 4.62
CA GLU A 32 -13.04 -7.79 5.67
C GLU A 32 -12.09 -9.00 5.62
N PRO A 33 -11.85 -9.64 4.45
CA PRO A 33 -10.86 -10.71 4.37
C PRO A 33 -9.45 -10.30 4.78
N PHE A 34 -9.03 -9.08 4.47
CA PHE A 34 -7.74 -8.57 4.93
C PHE A 34 -7.70 -8.40 6.45
N SER A 35 -8.78 -7.89 7.05
CA SER A 35 -8.88 -7.72 8.50
C SER A 35 -8.84 -9.07 9.22
N ASP A 36 -9.62 -10.05 8.76
CA ASP A 36 -9.63 -11.41 9.31
C ASP A 36 -8.27 -12.07 9.21
N TRP A 37 -7.63 -11.97 8.03
CA TRP A 37 -6.27 -12.46 7.81
C TRP A 37 -5.27 -11.79 8.76
N PHE A 38 -5.34 -10.46 8.89
CA PHE A 38 -4.42 -9.69 9.73
C PHE A 38 -4.49 -10.11 11.20
N VAL A 39 -5.69 -10.26 11.75
CA VAL A 39 -5.90 -10.72 13.12
C VAL A 39 -5.38 -12.16 13.29
N GLY A 40 -5.67 -13.04 12.34
CA GLY A 40 -5.19 -14.42 12.35
C GLY A 40 -3.66 -14.52 12.32
N GLU A 41 -3.01 -13.73 11.48
CA GLU A 41 -1.54 -13.70 11.38
C GLU A 41 -0.89 -13.17 12.65
N ILE A 42 -1.41 -12.08 13.23
CA ILE A 42 -0.89 -11.55 14.51
C ILE A 42 -1.05 -12.60 15.62
N GLN A 43 -2.21 -13.26 15.73
CA GLN A 43 -2.41 -14.30 16.73
C GLN A 43 -1.45 -15.48 16.52
N SER A 44 -1.28 -15.94 15.28
CA SER A 44 -0.35 -17.02 14.95
C SER A 44 1.09 -16.64 15.30
N TYR A 45 1.49 -15.40 15.03
CA TYR A 45 2.81 -14.89 15.36
C TYR A 45 3.05 -14.81 16.87
N VAL A 46 2.08 -14.29 17.63
CA VAL A 46 2.17 -14.21 19.11
C VAL A 46 2.37 -15.60 19.70
N THR A 47 1.60 -16.60 19.24
CA THR A 47 1.79 -17.99 19.67
C THR A 47 3.18 -18.52 19.34
N ALA A 48 3.72 -18.21 18.16
CA ALA A 48 5.08 -18.60 17.80
C ALA A 48 6.14 -17.91 18.69
N VAL A 49 5.95 -16.65 19.08
CA VAL A 49 6.81 -15.95 20.03
C VAL A 49 6.79 -16.64 21.39
N GLU A 50 5.60 -16.94 21.93
CA GLU A 50 5.43 -17.61 23.22
C GLU A 50 6.06 -19.00 23.26
N GLN A 51 6.10 -19.69 22.12
CA GLN A 51 6.67 -21.04 21.97
C GLN A 51 8.15 -21.03 21.57
N GLY A 52 8.73 -19.87 21.24
CA GLY A 52 10.09 -19.78 20.71
C GLY A 52 10.24 -20.32 19.29
N GLU A 53 9.14 -20.35 18.51
CA GLU A 53 9.06 -20.95 17.16
C GLU A 53 9.03 -19.92 16.02
N VAL A 54 9.44 -18.66 16.26
CA VAL A 54 9.40 -17.58 15.25
C VAL A 54 10.18 -17.94 13.97
N HIS A 55 11.33 -18.60 14.09
CA HIS A 55 12.11 -19.06 12.92
C HIS A 55 11.28 -20.00 12.05
N ARG A 56 10.64 -21.01 12.65
CA ARG A 56 9.77 -21.93 11.93
C ARG A 56 8.57 -21.23 11.32
N TRP A 57 7.95 -20.32 12.09
CA TRP A 57 6.82 -19.52 11.63
C TRP A 57 7.13 -18.74 10.34
N LEU A 58 8.35 -18.19 10.23
CA LEU A 58 8.85 -17.50 9.03
C LEU A 58 9.04 -18.46 7.85
N LEU A 59 9.68 -19.61 8.07
CA LEU A 59 9.88 -20.62 7.01
C LEU A 59 8.56 -21.12 6.43
N ASP A 60 7.57 -21.37 7.29
CA ASP A 60 6.23 -21.82 6.88
C ASP A 60 5.49 -20.78 6.01
N ARG A 61 5.92 -19.51 6.05
CA ARG A 61 5.40 -18.40 5.24
C ARG A 61 6.27 -18.08 4.02
N GLY A 62 7.27 -18.91 3.75
CA GLY A 62 8.11 -18.79 2.56
C GLY A 62 9.22 -17.75 2.68
N TYR A 63 9.54 -17.26 3.88
CA TYR A 63 10.74 -16.46 4.08
C TYR A 63 11.99 -17.34 3.93
N SER A 64 13.03 -16.77 3.32
CA SER A 64 14.30 -17.47 3.14
C SER A 64 15.16 -17.41 4.40
N GLU A 65 16.06 -18.38 4.57
CA GLU A 65 17.01 -18.39 5.69
C GLU A 65 17.89 -17.13 5.70
N GLU A 66 18.21 -16.56 4.54
CA GLU A 66 18.98 -15.31 4.42
C GLU A 66 18.21 -14.13 5.01
N TYR A 67 16.89 -14.07 4.80
CA TYR A 67 16.06 -13.03 5.42
C TYR A 67 16.00 -13.21 6.94
N ILE A 68 15.82 -14.45 7.41
CA ILE A 68 15.76 -14.77 8.84
C ILE A 68 17.07 -14.40 9.54
N ALA A 69 18.20 -14.66 8.88
CA ALA A 69 19.54 -14.33 9.35
C ALA A 69 19.79 -12.82 9.51
N LEU A 70 18.94 -11.94 8.95
CA LEU A 70 19.00 -10.49 9.22
C LEU A 70 18.74 -10.17 10.69
N GLY A 71 18.09 -11.07 11.43
CA GLY A 71 17.85 -10.91 12.87
C GLY A 71 17.01 -9.68 13.20
N LEU A 72 16.02 -9.36 12.34
CA LEU A 72 15.12 -8.23 12.55
C LEU A 72 14.36 -8.39 13.86
N ASP A 73 14.12 -7.27 14.54
CA ASP A 73 13.20 -7.27 15.67
C ASP A 73 11.77 -7.60 15.22
N HIS A 74 10.95 -8.01 16.19
CA HIS A 74 9.59 -8.44 15.93
C HIS A 74 8.73 -7.37 15.23
N GLY A 75 8.96 -6.09 15.50
CA GLY A 75 8.20 -4.99 14.90
C GLY A 75 8.52 -4.83 13.42
N ASN A 76 9.80 -4.83 13.05
CA ASN A 76 10.23 -4.76 11.66
C ASN A 76 9.82 -5.99 10.85
N LEU A 77 9.93 -7.19 11.44
CA LEU A 77 9.47 -8.43 10.81
C LEU A 77 7.96 -8.38 10.51
N LEU A 78 7.15 -8.04 11.51
CA LEU A 78 5.70 -7.94 11.35
C LEU A 78 5.33 -6.84 10.35
N HIS A 79 6.01 -5.70 10.41
CA HIS A 79 5.81 -4.62 9.44
C HIS A 79 5.99 -5.15 8.02
N ASP A 80 7.10 -5.82 7.71
CA ASP A 80 7.39 -6.31 6.36
C ASP A 80 6.38 -7.37 5.92
N HIS A 81 5.97 -8.26 6.83
CA HIS A 81 4.96 -9.29 6.56
C HIS A 81 3.59 -8.71 6.21
N ILE A 82 3.09 -7.83 7.08
CA ILE A 82 1.77 -7.21 6.93
C ILE A 82 1.78 -6.26 5.73
N HIS A 83 2.85 -5.49 5.58
CA HIS A 83 2.99 -4.54 4.47
C HIS A 83 3.04 -5.25 3.12
N GLY A 84 3.70 -6.41 3.03
CA GLY A 84 3.72 -7.23 1.82
C GLY A 84 2.32 -7.62 1.36
N GLN A 85 1.49 -8.12 2.28
CA GLN A 85 0.10 -8.47 1.96
C GLN A 85 -0.74 -7.24 1.61
N PHE A 86 -0.58 -6.14 2.34
CA PHE A 86 -1.28 -4.89 2.04
C PHE A 86 -0.93 -4.37 0.64
N ILE A 87 0.34 -4.43 0.23
CA ILE A 87 0.78 -4.06 -1.13
C ILE A 87 0.10 -4.94 -2.17
N ALA A 88 0.02 -6.26 -1.95
CA ALA A 88 -0.55 -7.19 -2.92
C ALA A 88 -2.05 -6.94 -3.19
N LEU A 89 -2.79 -6.50 -2.17
CA LEU A 89 -4.24 -6.29 -2.27
C LEU A 89 -4.61 -4.86 -2.70
N ARG A 90 -3.86 -3.87 -2.22
CA ARG A 90 -4.19 -2.46 -2.49
C ARG A 90 -3.98 -2.11 -3.97
N ARG A 91 -4.53 -0.97 -4.35
CA ARG A 91 -4.26 -0.30 -5.62
C ARG A 91 -3.85 1.13 -5.37
N THR A 92 -3.03 1.65 -6.27
CA THR A 92 -2.52 3.01 -6.17
C THR A 92 -3.41 3.98 -6.94
N ALA A 93 -3.66 5.15 -6.37
CA ALA A 93 -4.27 6.27 -7.08
C ALA A 93 -3.38 7.51 -6.98
N TYR A 94 -3.41 8.33 -8.02
CA TYR A 94 -2.76 9.64 -8.04
C TYR A 94 -3.73 10.73 -8.43
N GLU A 95 -3.65 11.87 -7.77
CA GLU A 95 -4.31 13.10 -8.21
C GLU A 95 -3.31 13.98 -8.96
N CYS A 96 -3.69 14.44 -10.15
CA CYS A 96 -2.89 15.41 -10.88
C CYS A 96 -2.99 16.78 -10.19
N THR A 97 -1.90 17.23 -9.56
CA THR A 97 -1.83 18.52 -8.87
C THR A 97 -2.17 19.73 -9.77
N ALA A 98 -1.94 19.62 -11.07
CA ALA A 98 -2.25 20.68 -12.03
C ALA A 98 -3.74 20.77 -12.41
N CYS A 99 -4.43 19.63 -12.60
CA CYS A 99 -5.79 19.62 -13.18
C CYS A 99 -6.85 18.84 -12.37
N GLY A 100 -6.48 18.19 -11.26
CA GLY A 100 -7.39 17.45 -10.39
C GLY A 100 -7.86 16.09 -10.95
N ARG A 101 -7.39 15.67 -12.13
CA ARG A 101 -7.70 14.33 -12.66
C ARG A 101 -7.15 13.24 -11.75
N LEU A 102 -7.95 12.22 -11.54
CA LEU A 102 -7.55 11.03 -10.79
C LEU A 102 -7.04 9.96 -11.76
N HIS A 103 -5.91 9.37 -11.44
CA HIS A 103 -5.31 8.26 -12.15
C HIS A 103 -5.34 7.06 -11.21
N MET A 104 -6.18 6.08 -11.51
CA MET A 104 -6.39 4.91 -10.66
C MET A 104 -5.76 3.68 -11.31
N GLU A 105 -4.96 2.96 -10.55
CA GLU A 105 -4.38 1.70 -10.98
C GLU A 105 -5.47 0.66 -11.25
N THR A 106 -5.35 -0.05 -12.36
CA THR A 106 -6.32 -1.09 -12.74
C THR A 106 -5.93 -2.45 -12.12
N ALA A 107 -6.68 -3.51 -12.46
CA ALA A 107 -6.32 -4.87 -12.07
C ALA A 107 -4.96 -5.32 -12.66
N LYS A 108 -4.53 -4.70 -13.76
CA LYS A 108 -3.19 -4.94 -14.34
C LYS A 108 -2.21 -3.97 -13.70
N ASP A 109 -1.21 -4.52 -13.00
CA ASP A 109 -0.17 -3.74 -12.35
C ASP A 109 0.45 -2.70 -13.28
N ASN A 110 0.76 -1.53 -12.73
CA ASN A 110 1.36 -0.40 -13.46
C ASN A 110 0.53 0.12 -14.65
N SER A 111 -0.77 -0.18 -14.73
CA SER A 111 -1.68 0.42 -15.71
C SER A 111 -2.73 1.27 -15.02
N PHE A 112 -3.05 2.43 -15.61
CA PHE A 112 -3.90 3.44 -14.98
C PHE A 112 -5.06 3.83 -15.89
N VAL A 113 -6.24 4.00 -15.29
CA VAL A 113 -7.40 4.66 -15.89
C VAL A 113 -7.52 6.08 -15.34
N THR A 114 -7.91 7.03 -16.19
CA THR A 114 -8.04 8.44 -15.81
C THR A 114 -9.50 8.86 -15.68
N TYR A 115 -9.86 9.43 -14.54
CA TYR A 115 -11.15 10.04 -14.25
C TYR A 115 -11.02 11.56 -14.17
N THR A 116 -12.00 12.27 -14.73
CA THR A 116 -12.10 13.73 -14.63
C THR A 116 -13.18 14.09 -13.61
N PRO A 117 -12.91 15.00 -12.65
CA PRO A 117 -13.93 15.48 -11.74
C PRO A 117 -15.11 16.11 -12.50
N GLY A 118 -16.33 15.65 -12.25
CA GLY A 118 -17.53 16.22 -12.87
C GLY A 118 -17.86 17.64 -12.36
N SER A 119 -17.44 17.96 -11.14
CA SER A 119 -17.51 19.32 -10.59
C SER A 119 -16.32 20.14 -11.07
N ALA A 120 -16.57 21.12 -11.93
CA ALA A 120 -15.54 22.00 -12.47
C ALA A 120 -14.69 22.63 -11.35
N GLY A 121 -13.36 22.55 -11.50
CA GLY A 121 -12.41 23.23 -10.61
C GLY A 121 -12.12 22.57 -9.27
N LYS A 122 -12.74 21.43 -8.91
CA LYS A 122 -12.38 20.72 -7.67
C LYS A 122 -11.04 20.00 -7.80
N LYS A 123 -10.17 20.25 -6.82
CA LYS A 123 -8.87 19.62 -6.58
C LYS A 123 -8.74 19.32 -5.09
N GLY A 124 -7.73 18.54 -4.72
CA GLY A 124 -7.42 18.20 -3.33
C GLY A 124 -8.33 17.11 -2.79
N VAL A 125 -8.68 16.12 -3.63
CA VAL A 125 -9.37 14.90 -3.16
C VAL A 125 -8.46 14.12 -2.21
N PHE A 126 -7.16 14.09 -2.50
CA PHE A 126 -6.16 13.43 -1.65
C PHE A 126 -5.37 14.40 -0.77
N ALA A 127 -5.56 15.71 -0.94
CA ALA A 127 -4.87 16.70 -0.13
C ALA A 127 -5.27 16.52 1.34
N THR A 128 -4.27 16.39 2.21
CA THR A 128 -4.47 16.54 3.65
C THR A 128 -4.94 17.97 3.92
N LYS A 129 -5.84 18.15 4.91
CA LYS A 129 -6.18 19.50 5.38
C LYS A 129 -4.88 20.25 5.68
N SER A 130 -4.73 21.46 5.14
CA SER A 130 -3.73 22.39 5.64
C SER A 130 -3.99 22.60 7.13
N GLU A 131 -3.00 22.30 7.96
CA GLU A 131 -2.98 22.76 9.36
C GLU A 131 -3.06 24.30 9.30
N GLU A 132 -4.13 24.86 9.85
CA GLU A 132 -4.27 26.31 10.12
C GLU A 132 -3.50 26.68 11.39
#